data_AF-A0A2M6ZXB0-F1
#
_entry.id   AF-A0A2M6ZXB0-F1
#
_cell.length_a   1.000
_cell.length_b   1.000
_cell.length_c   1.000
_cell.angle_alpha   90.00
_cell.angle_beta   90.00
_cell.angle_gamma   90.00
#
_symmetry.space_group_name_H-M   'P 1'
#
loop_
_entity.id
_entity.type
_entity.pdbx_description
1 polymer ?
#
loop_
_entity_poly.entity_id
_entity_poly.type
_entity_poly.pdbx_seq_one_letter_code
_entity_poly.pdbx_strand_id
1 'polypeptide(L)'
;MDREDILRAKDESLARLRGIYGESAETVIADKRYGFIGDVLKDVLSKPKVEKVTWSDRIDRVVLNRWLGIPIFLLVMWLVFQIVTPQFDVGTSFSIAEPMMGWVEEGLGWLAEQASGIEGWFGALVVDGIIGGVGSVIIFVPIIFLLFFFLSLLEDCGYMARVAFVTDRILRRVGLHGRSAMPMLLGFGCNIPGIMACRTIENRRDRMTTMLVNPFMSCGARLPIYLMLVGTFFAAHQGTMIFGLYVIGILVAIGMAWLFRGTLFKGEAAPFVMELPPYRVPRLAEALLHMWERGKWFLIRAGTIIFVIVIVIWALDYNGWLEPIGKAIAPIFAPCGFGEWQPAVGI
;
A
#
# COMPACT_ATOMS: atom_id res chain seq x y z
N MET A 1 0.30 -53.46 -40.47
CA MET A 1 0.37 -53.33 -39.01
C MET A 1 -0.89 -52.63 -38.58
N ASP A 2 -1.76 -53.35 -37.88
CA ASP A 2 -2.97 -52.77 -37.35
C ASP A 2 -2.66 -51.86 -36.16
N ARG A 3 -3.59 -50.95 -35.84
CA ARG A 3 -3.44 -50.04 -34.69
C ARG A 3 -3.22 -50.80 -33.38
N GLU A 4 -3.85 -51.96 -33.23
CA GLU A 4 -3.70 -52.82 -32.06
C GLU A 4 -2.31 -53.43 -31.95
N ASP A 5 -1.68 -53.83 -33.07
CA ASP A 5 -0.33 -54.37 -33.08
C ASP A 5 0.69 -53.35 -32.57
N ILE A 6 0.54 -52.09 -32.97
CA ILE A 6 1.41 -50.97 -32.54
C ILE A 6 1.26 -50.72 -31.04
N LEU A 7 0.03 -50.71 -30.53
CA LEU A 7 -0.24 -50.49 -29.11
C LEU A 7 0.30 -51.63 -28.25
N ARG A 8 0.16 -52.88 -28.71
CA ARG A 8 0.69 -54.03 -27.99
C ARG A 8 2.22 -54.02 -27.95
N ALA A 9 2.88 -53.72 -29.07
CA ALA A 9 4.34 -53.61 -29.14
C ALA A 9 4.89 -52.46 -28.27
N LYS A 10 4.15 -51.35 -28.18
CA LYS A 10 4.47 -50.23 -27.27
C LYS A 10 4.43 -50.69 -25.82
N ASP A 11 3.35 -51.36 -25.41
CA ASP A 11 3.15 -51.78 -24.02
C ASP A 11 4.14 -52.86 -23.60
N GLU A 12 4.45 -53.82 -24.48
CA GLU A 12 5.51 -54.81 -24.29
C GLU A 12 6.89 -54.14 -24.11
N SER A 13 7.20 -53.10 -24.92
CA SER A 13 8.46 -52.36 -24.78
C SER A 13 8.53 -51.55 -23.50
N LEU A 14 7.43 -50.90 -23.08
CA LEU A 14 7.37 -50.17 -21.81
C LEU A 14 7.49 -51.10 -20.60
N ALA A 15 6.87 -52.27 -20.65
CA ALA A 15 6.99 -53.29 -19.60
C ALA A 15 8.42 -53.81 -19.49
N ARG A 16 9.08 -54.07 -20.63
CA ARG A 16 10.49 -54.47 -20.67
C ARG A 16 11.41 -53.38 -20.10
N LEU A 17 11.21 -52.11 -20.47
CA LEU A 17 11.99 -51.00 -19.94
C LEU A 17 11.79 -50.82 -18.43
N ARG A 18 10.56 -50.95 -17.93
CA ARG A 18 10.27 -50.96 -16.48
C ARG A 18 10.95 -52.12 -15.77
N GLY A 19 10.98 -53.31 -16.38
CA GLY A 19 11.65 -54.48 -15.81
C GLY A 19 13.16 -54.31 -15.67
N ILE A 20 13.80 -53.55 -16.57
CA ILE A 20 15.25 -53.32 -16.56
C ILE A 20 15.62 -52.17 -15.60
N TYR A 21 14.88 -51.06 -15.64
CA TYR A 21 15.26 -49.83 -14.94
C TYR A 21 14.49 -49.56 -13.65
N GLY A 22 13.43 -50.33 -13.35
CA GLY A 22 12.58 -50.15 -12.16
C GLY A 22 11.66 -48.92 -12.20
N GLU A 23 11.80 -48.06 -13.21
CA GLU A 23 11.06 -46.81 -13.37
C GLU A 23 10.34 -46.71 -14.73
N SER A 24 9.48 -45.70 -14.88
CA SER A 24 8.81 -45.44 -16.15
C SER A 24 9.82 -45.05 -17.24
N ALA A 25 9.56 -45.44 -18.49
CA ALA A 25 10.45 -45.09 -19.61
C ALA A 25 10.61 -43.58 -19.77
N GLU A 26 9.58 -42.80 -19.46
CA GLU A 26 9.61 -41.34 -19.48
C GLU A 26 10.61 -40.78 -18.47
N THR A 27 10.62 -41.33 -17.24
CA THR A 27 11.57 -40.94 -16.19
C THR A 27 13.00 -41.29 -16.59
N VAL A 28 13.23 -42.49 -17.13
CA VAL A 28 14.56 -42.94 -17.57
C VAL A 28 15.10 -42.06 -18.71
N ILE A 29 14.25 -41.72 -19.68
CA ILE A 29 14.64 -40.84 -20.80
C ILE A 29 14.95 -39.44 -20.27
N ALA A 30 14.14 -38.90 -19.35
CA ALA A 30 14.40 -37.60 -18.73
C ALA A 30 15.74 -37.61 -17.97
N ASP A 31 15.98 -38.62 -17.12
CA ASP A 31 17.22 -38.77 -16.36
C ASP A 31 18.45 -38.83 -17.26
N LYS A 32 18.40 -39.62 -18.34
CA LYS A 32 19.50 -39.68 -19.32
C LYS A 32 19.73 -38.35 -20.04
N ARG A 33 18.68 -37.60 -20.38
CA ARG A 33 18.81 -36.27 -21.00
C ARG A 33 19.41 -35.27 -20.02
N TYR A 34 18.95 -35.24 -18.77
CA TYR A 34 19.51 -34.37 -17.74
C TYR A 34 20.95 -34.75 -17.38
N GLY A 35 21.27 -36.05 -17.34
CA GLY A 35 22.63 -36.54 -17.16
C GLY A 35 23.57 -36.06 -18.28
N PHE A 36 23.16 -36.25 -19.54
CA PHE A 36 23.92 -35.77 -20.69
C PHE A 36 24.12 -34.25 -20.67
N ILE A 37 23.06 -33.48 -20.40
CA ILE A 37 23.15 -32.02 -20.26
C ILE A 37 24.10 -31.66 -19.11
N GLY A 38 24.03 -32.37 -17.98
CA GLY A 38 24.89 -32.16 -16.82
C GLY A 38 26.37 -32.40 -17.14
N ASP A 39 26.68 -33.43 -17.94
CA ASP A 39 28.05 -33.72 -18.35
C ASP A 39 28.57 -32.69 -19.36
N VAL A 40 27.77 -32.32 -20.36
CA VAL A 40 28.13 -31.22 -21.29
C VAL A 40 28.33 -29.90 -20.54
N LEU A 41 27.50 -29.61 -19.54
CA LEU A 41 27.67 -28.41 -18.72
C LEU A 41 28.97 -28.41 -17.91
N LYS A 42 29.48 -29.56 -17.46
CA LYS A 42 30.79 -29.60 -16.76
C LYS A 42 31.94 -29.18 -17.67
N ASP A 43 31.87 -29.53 -18.95
CA ASP A 43 32.94 -29.26 -19.92
C ASP A 43 32.86 -27.82 -20.47
N VAL A 44 31.66 -27.26 -20.58
CA VAL A 44 31.44 -25.95 -21.24
C VAL A 44 31.25 -24.81 -20.23
N LEU A 45 30.74 -25.09 -19.02
CA LEU A 45 30.41 -24.07 -18.03
C LEU A 45 31.51 -23.97 -16.96
N SER A 46 32.38 -22.97 -17.11
CA SER A 46 33.28 -22.57 -16.03
C SER A 46 32.51 -21.74 -14.98
N LYS A 47 32.07 -22.39 -13.91
CA LYS A 47 31.53 -21.68 -12.73
C LYS A 47 32.67 -21.19 -11.85
N PRO A 48 32.64 -19.94 -11.35
CA PRO A 48 33.62 -19.48 -10.38
C PRO A 48 33.57 -20.35 -9.11
N LYS A 49 34.73 -20.77 -8.58
CA LYS A 49 34.86 -21.63 -7.37
C LYS A 49 34.21 -21.03 -6.10
N VAL A 50 33.96 -19.72 -6.10
CA VAL A 50 33.30 -18.99 -5.03
C VAL A 50 32.29 -18.07 -5.71
N GLU A 51 31.01 -18.21 -5.38
CA GLU A 51 30.02 -17.19 -5.72
C GLU A 51 30.52 -15.88 -5.10
N LYS A 52 30.93 -14.93 -5.94
CA LYS A 52 31.33 -13.61 -5.45
C LYS A 52 30.10 -12.99 -4.80
N VAL A 53 30.14 -12.86 -3.48
CA VAL A 53 29.13 -12.12 -2.71
C VAL A 53 28.98 -10.75 -3.37
N THR A 54 27.84 -10.54 -4.00
CA THR A 54 27.54 -9.30 -4.72
C THR A 54 27.29 -8.18 -3.71
N TRP A 55 27.36 -6.93 -4.17
CA TRP A 55 26.96 -5.78 -3.34
C TRP A 55 25.52 -5.93 -2.83
N SER A 56 24.64 -6.50 -3.65
CA SER A 56 23.26 -6.83 -3.29
C SER A 56 23.20 -7.82 -2.13
N ASP A 57 24.00 -8.89 -2.14
CA ASP A 57 24.02 -9.90 -1.07
C ASP A 57 24.48 -9.32 0.28
N ARG A 58 25.36 -8.32 0.26
CA ARG A 58 25.79 -7.61 1.48
C ARG A 58 24.67 -6.77 2.07
N ILE A 59 23.94 -6.03 1.22
CA ILE A 59 22.80 -5.21 1.66
C ILE A 59 21.67 -6.12 2.16
N ASP A 60 21.36 -7.18 1.43
CA ASP A 60 20.32 -8.14 1.77
C ASP A 60 20.63 -8.84 3.12
N ARG A 61 21.90 -9.07 3.47
CA ARG A 61 22.27 -9.61 4.81
C ARG A 61 21.80 -8.72 5.97
N VAL A 62 21.79 -7.40 5.76
CA VAL A 62 21.36 -6.42 6.76
C VAL A 62 19.85 -6.19 6.67
N VAL A 63 19.35 -5.93 5.47
CA VAL A 63 17.92 -5.61 5.21
C VAL A 63 17.00 -6.80 5.45
N LEU A 64 17.43 -8.03 5.13
CA LEU A 64 16.63 -9.25 5.33
C LEU A 64 16.84 -9.89 6.72
N ASN A 65 17.62 -9.26 7.59
CA ASN A 65 17.83 -9.78 8.94
C ASN A 65 16.49 -9.81 9.70
N ARG A 66 16.21 -10.91 10.40
CA ARG A 66 14.92 -11.08 11.13
C ARG A 66 14.64 -9.97 12.15
N TRP A 67 15.69 -9.38 12.74
CA TRP A 67 15.57 -8.38 13.80
C TRP A 67 15.75 -6.97 13.27
N LEU A 68 16.66 -6.77 12.31
CA LEU A 68 16.97 -5.43 11.76
C LEU A 68 16.06 -5.04 10.60
N GLY A 69 15.49 -6.00 9.86
CA GLY A 69 14.72 -5.70 8.65
C GLY A 69 13.48 -4.84 8.91
N ILE A 70 12.73 -5.11 9.98
CA ILE A 70 11.54 -4.32 10.35
C ILE A 70 11.95 -2.92 10.86
N PRO A 71 12.90 -2.76 11.81
CA PRO A 71 13.40 -1.45 12.19
C PRO A 71 13.98 -0.63 11.03
N ILE A 72 14.76 -1.25 10.13
CA ILE A 72 15.28 -0.56 8.94
C ILE A 72 14.14 -0.11 8.04
N PHE A 73 13.13 -0.95 7.84
CA PHE A 73 11.94 -0.56 7.08
C PHE A 73 11.20 0.62 7.70
N LEU A 74 10.97 0.58 9.02
CA LEU A 74 10.35 1.68 9.74
C LEU A 74 11.19 2.95 9.65
N LEU A 75 12.52 2.84 9.72
CA LEU A 75 13.44 3.95 9.55
C LEU A 75 13.38 4.55 8.13
N VAL A 76 13.38 3.71 7.09
CA VAL A 76 13.26 4.16 5.69
C VAL A 76 11.92 4.84 5.44
N MET A 77 10.82 4.27 5.93
CA MET A 77 9.50 4.91 5.85
C MET A 77 9.44 6.21 6.64
N TRP A 78 10.01 6.24 7.83
CA TRP A 78 10.13 7.46 8.62
C TRP A 78 10.91 8.52 7.86
N LEU A 79 12.04 8.20 7.22
CA LEU A 79 12.79 9.14 6.38
C LEU A 79 11.98 9.64 5.18
N VAL A 80 11.24 8.77 4.49
CA VAL A 80 10.34 9.19 3.40
C VAL A 80 9.28 10.15 3.93
N PHE A 81 8.64 9.85 5.05
CA PHE A 81 7.67 10.74 5.66
C PHE A 81 8.28 12.05 6.14
N GLN A 82 9.51 12.05 6.67
CA GLN A 82 10.22 13.27 7.05
C GLN A 82 10.45 14.21 5.86
N ILE A 83 10.88 13.65 4.71
CA ILE A 83 11.14 14.43 3.51
C ILE A 83 9.84 14.98 2.90
N VAL A 84 8.76 14.18 2.95
CA VAL A 84 7.48 14.50 2.31
C VAL A 84 6.56 15.32 3.20
N THR A 85 6.57 15.12 4.52
CA THR A 85 5.57 15.66 5.45
C THR A 85 6.22 16.66 6.41
N PRO A 86 5.66 17.86 6.59
CA PRO A 86 6.21 18.87 7.50
C PRO A 86 5.99 18.60 9.00
N GLN A 87 5.17 17.61 9.36
CA GLN A 87 4.58 17.54 10.71
C GLN A 87 5.42 16.77 11.75
N PHE A 88 6.51 16.12 11.36
CA PHE A 88 7.42 15.50 12.32
C PHE A 88 8.65 16.38 12.52
N ASP A 89 8.50 17.44 13.32
CA ASP A 89 9.59 18.35 13.68
C ASP A 89 10.64 17.63 14.53
N VAL A 90 11.64 17.03 13.87
CA VAL A 90 12.84 16.46 14.51
C VAL A 90 14.03 17.44 14.37
N GLY A 91 13.75 18.74 14.28
CA GLY A 91 14.76 19.80 14.25
C GLY A 91 15.46 19.99 12.91
N THR A 92 14.98 19.34 11.84
CA THR A 92 15.42 19.59 10.46
C THR A 92 14.21 19.94 9.61
N SER A 93 13.97 21.23 9.38
CA SER A 93 12.85 21.79 8.58
C SER A 93 12.93 21.47 7.08
N PHE A 94 13.36 20.27 6.69
CA PHE A 94 13.59 19.85 5.32
C PHE A 94 12.33 19.21 4.72
N SER A 95 11.20 19.91 4.74
CA SER A 95 9.99 19.48 4.03
C SER A 95 9.99 20.01 2.60
N ILE A 96 9.85 19.12 1.62
CA ILE A 96 9.70 19.53 0.21
C ILE A 96 8.24 19.92 -0.08
N ALA A 97 7.27 19.32 0.61
CA ALA A 97 5.86 19.53 0.30
C ALA A 97 5.31 20.85 0.84
N GLU A 98 5.75 21.31 2.01
CA GLU A 98 5.23 22.53 2.66
C GLU A 98 5.23 23.77 1.76
N PRO A 99 6.35 24.19 1.13
CA PRO A 99 6.33 25.35 0.25
C PRO A 99 5.41 25.15 -0.96
N MET A 100 5.29 23.91 -1.46
CA MET A 100 4.38 23.59 -2.57
C MET A 100 2.91 23.69 -2.15
N MET A 101 2.58 23.28 -0.92
CA MET A 101 1.24 23.39 -0.35
C MET A 101 0.88 24.86 -0.11
N GLY A 102 1.81 25.65 0.41
CA GLY A 102 1.63 27.09 0.62
C GLY A 102 1.32 27.83 -0.69
N TRP A 103 2.02 27.53 -1.79
CA TRP A 103 1.70 28.13 -3.10
C TRP A 103 0.31 27.78 -3.62
N VAL A 104 -0.15 26.56 -3.34
CA VAL A 104 -1.51 26.12 -3.71
C VAL A 104 -2.54 26.85 -2.85
N GLU A 105 -2.31 26.97 -1.56
CA GLU A 105 -3.17 27.68 -0.62
C GLU A 105 -3.28 29.17 -0.96
N GLU A 106 -2.15 29.84 -1.24
CA GLU A 106 -2.12 31.23 -1.72
C GLU A 106 -2.88 31.40 -3.04
N GLY A 107 -2.67 30.48 -4.00
CA GLY A 107 -3.38 30.53 -5.29
C GLY A 107 -4.89 30.34 -5.15
N LEU A 108 -5.33 29.45 -4.24
CA LEU A 108 -6.73 29.25 -3.92
C LEU A 108 -7.32 30.45 -3.16
N GLY A 109 -6.57 31.05 -2.24
CA GLY A 109 -6.95 32.26 -1.53
C GLY A 109 -7.17 33.43 -2.49
N TRP A 110 -6.26 33.63 -3.44
CA TRP A 110 -6.42 34.63 -4.49
C TRP A 110 -7.67 34.39 -5.36
N LEU A 111 -7.93 33.13 -5.73
CA LEU A 111 -9.16 32.76 -6.46
C LEU A 111 -10.43 33.03 -5.64
N ALA A 112 -10.40 32.75 -4.34
CA ALA A 112 -11.51 33.02 -3.42
C ALA A 112 -11.80 34.53 -3.31
N GLU A 113 -10.76 35.35 -3.18
CA GLU A 113 -10.88 36.81 -3.14
C GLU A 113 -11.52 37.36 -4.43
N GLN A 114 -11.11 36.86 -5.60
CA GLN A 114 -11.70 37.28 -6.88
C GLN A 114 -13.16 36.84 -7.03
N ALA A 115 -13.52 35.69 -6.48
CA ALA A 115 -14.89 35.18 -6.48
C ALA A 115 -15.79 35.84 -5.44
N SER A 116 -15.23 36.48 -4.40
CA SER A 116 -15.98 37.14 -3.32
C SER A 116 -16.83 38.34 -3.76
N GLY A 117 -16.57 38.89 -4.95
CA GLY A 117 -17.38 39.96 -5.55
C GLY A 117 -18.74 39.50 -6.11
N ILE A 118 -19.04 38.20 -6.06
CA ILE A 118 -20.30 37.62 -6.54
C ILE A 118 -21.26 37.49 -5.36
N GLU A 119 -22.29 38.34 -5.31
CA GLU A 119 -23.31 38.25 -4.28
C GLU A 119 -24.35 37.16 -4.57
N GLY A 120 -24.88 36.54 -3.51
CA GLY A 120 -25.98 35.57 -3.56
C GLY A 120 -25.55 34.10 -3.42
N TRP A 121 -26.51 33.19 -3.60
CA TRP A 121 -26.31 31.74 -3.42
C TRP A 121 -25.21 31.15 -4.32
N PHE A 122 -25.00 31.74 -5.50
CA PHE A 122 -23.97 31.31 -6.44
C PHE A 122 -22.56 31.69 -5.96
N GLY A 123 -22.39 32.87 -5.35
CA GLY A 123 -21.13 33.28 -4.73
C GLY A 123 -20.73 32.35 -3.58
N ALA A 124 -21.67 32.06 -2.68
CA ALA A 124 -21.46 31.11 -1.58
C ALA A 124 -21.13 29.69 -2.07
N LEU A 125 -21.77 29.22 -3.16
CA LEU A 125 -21.43 27.92 -3.76
C LEU A 125 -20.01 27.90 -4.30
N VAL A 126 -19.58 28.97 -4.98
CA VAL A 126 -18.27 29.04 -5.60
C VAL A 126 -17.17 29.20 -4.56
N VAL A 127 -17.34 30.12 -3.60
CA VAL A 127 -16.32 30.43 -2.57
C VAL A 127 -16.27 29.33 -1.51
N ASP A 128 -17.39 29.05 -0.83
CA ASP A 128 -17.40 28.12 0.31
C ASP A 128 -17.50 26.66 -0.14
N GLY A 129 -18.36 26.40 -1.12
CA GLY A 129 -18.58 25.05 -1.65
C GLY A 129 -17.39 24.55 -2.48
N ILE A 130 -17.14 25.20 -3.63
CA ILE A 130 -16.16 24.73 -4.61
C ILE A 130 -14.75 25.09 -4.17
N ILE A 131 -14.43 26.36 -3.94
CA ILE A 131 -13.05 26.78 -3.63
C ILE A 131 -12.64 26.29 -2.24
N GLY A 132 -13.48 26.46 -1.21
CA GLY A 132 -13.20 25.95 0.13
C GLY A 132 -13.13 24.43 0.19
N GLY A 133 -14.19 23.75 -0.27
CA GLY A 133 -14.26 22.30 -0.18
C GLY A 133 -13.30 21.56 -1.11
N VAL A 134 -13.21 21.92 -2.40
CA VAL A 134 -12.26 21.29 -3.33
C VAL A 134 -10.84 21.76 -3.06
N GLY A 135 -10.66 23.03 -2.69
CA GLY A 135 -9.36 23.59 -2.32
C GLY A 135 -8.72 22.81 -1.18
N SER A 136 -9.49 22.40 -0.17
CA SER A 136 -9.00 21.53 0.90
C SER A 136 -8.35 20.24 0.39
N VAL A 137 -8.85 19.65 -0.70
CA VAL A 137 -8.28 18.46 -1.34
C VAL A 137 -7.07 18.80 -2.19
N ILE A 138 -7.13 19.90 -2.95
CA ILE A 138 -6.07 20.34 -3.85
C ILE A 138 -4.79 20.67 -3.07
N ILE A 139 -4.92 21.24 -1.86
CA ILE A 139 -3.79 21.50 -0.96
C ILE A 139 -3.03 20.20 -0.62
N PHE A 140 -3.68 19.03 -0.56
CA PHE A 140 -3.00 17.75 -0.34
C PHE A 140 -2.39 17.11 -1.60
N VAL A 141 -2.53 17.71 -2.78
CA VAL A 141 -2.03 17.12 -4.02
C VAL A 141 -0.50 17.04 -4.06
N PRO A 142 0.27 18.10 -3.74
CA PRO A 142 1.72 18.05 -3.77
C PRO A 142 2.32 16.95 -2.89
N ILE A 143 1.82 16.83 -1.65
CA ILE A 143 2.27 15.83 -0.68
C ILE A 143 1.98 14.39 -1.16
N ILE A 144 0.83 14.16 -1.82
CA ILE A 144 0.48 12.84 -2.38
C ILE A 144 1.36 12.48 -3.57
N PHE A 145 1.66 13.45 -4.46
CA PHE A 145 2.56 13.22 -5.59
C PHE A 145 3.98 12.89 -5.12
N LEU A 146 4.53 13.66 -4.18
CA LEU A 146 5.84 13.38 -3.60
C LEU A 146 5.89 12.01 -2.94
N LEU A 147 4.86 11.64 -2.19
CA LEU A 147 4.73 10.31 -1.62
C LEU A 147 4.77 9.22 -2.71
N PHE A 148 4.03 9.37 -3.81
CA PHE A 148 4.08 8.43 -4.93
C PHE A 148 5.45 8.35 -5.60
N PHE A 149 6.15 9.47 -5.71
CA PHE A 149 7.51 9.51 -6.24
C PHE A 149 8.47 8.66 -5.40
N PHE A 150 8.52 8.89 -4.08
CA PHE A 150 9.40 8.11 -3.19
C PHE A 150 9.02 6.63 -3.12
N LEU A 151 7.73 6.32 -3.14
CA LEU A 151 7.26 4.94 -3.18
C LEU A 151 7.66 4.24 -4.48
N SER A 152 7.59 4.94 -5.62
CA SER A 152 8.09 4.40 -6.90
C SER A 152 9.59 4.14 -6.83
N LEU A 153 10.39 5.06 -6.27
CA LEU A 153 11.83 4.85 -6.10
C LEU A 153 12.14 3.60 -5.27
N LEU A 154 11.38 3.34 -4.21
CA LEU A 154 11.53 2.15 -3.36
C LEU A 154 11.06 0.86 -4.03
N GLU A 155 10.06 0.96 -4.91
CA GLU A 155 9.58 -0.14 -5.74
C GLU A 155 10.61 -0.51 -6.82
N ASP A 156 11.10 0.49 -7.56
CA ASP A 156 12.03 0.34 -8.69
C ASP A 156 13.42 -0.13 -8.24
N CYS A 157 13.87 0.26 -7.05
CA CYS A 157 15.13 -0.25 -6.50
C CYS A 157 15.02 -1.69 -5.98
N GLY A 158 13.82 -2.27 -5.93
CA GLY A 158 13.56 -3.62 -5.48
C GLY A 158 13.50 -3.77 -3.96
N TYR A 159 13.53 -2.66 -3.19
CA TYR A 159 13.47 -2.68 -1.73
C TYR A 159 12.12 -3.23 -1.23
N MET A 160 11.01 -2.87 -1.89
CA MET A 160 9.68 -3.33 -1.50
C MET A 160 9.53 -4.87 -1.54
N ALA A 161 10.25 -5.57 -2.44
CA ALA A 161 10.26 -7.03 -2.47
C ALA A 161 10.94 -7.64 -1.23
N ARG A 162 12.02 -7.01 -0.74
CA ARG A 162 12.69 -7.44 0.50
C ARG A 162 11.80 -7.21 1.70
N VAL A 163 11.13 -6.06 1.76
CA VAL A 163 10.21 -5.76 2.85
C VAL A 163 9.07 -6.77 2.90
N ALA A 164 8.50 -7.15 1.76
CA ALA A 164 7.50 -8.21 1.68
C ALA A 164 8.05 -9.53 2.23
N PHE A 165 9.30 -9.90 1.90
CA PHE A 165 9.95 -11.09 2.44
C PHE A 165 10.15 -11.03 3.97
N VAL A 166 10.60 -9.91 4.52
CA VAL A 166 10.83 -9.76 5.98
C VAL A 166 9.50 -9.83 6.74
N THR A 167 8.46 -9.20 6.21
CA THR A 167 7.14 -9.11 6.87
C THR A 167 6.30 -10.38 6.70
N ASP A 168 6.56 -11.20 5.67
CA ASP A 168 5.85 -12.44 5.37
C ASP A 168 5.72 -13.40 6.57
N ARG A 169 6.75 -13.51 7.42
CA ARG A 169 6.65 -14.33 8.65
C ARG A 169 5.60 -13.81 9.63
N ILE A 170 5.45 -12.50 9.77
CA ILE A 170 4.43 -11.90 10.66
C ILE A 170 3.05 -12.09 10.03
N LEU A 171 2.91 -11.78 8.74
CA LEU A 171 1.64 -11.91 8.03
C LEU A 171 1.14 -13.36 8.02
N ARG A 172 2.02 -14.36 7.83
CA ARG A 172 1.63 -15.77 7.91
C ARG A 172 1.02 -16.18 9.24
N ARG A 173 1.47 -15.62 10.37
CA ARG A 173 0.87 -15.90 11.69
C ARG A 173 -0.59 -15.42 11.77
N VAL A 174 -0.89 -14.38 11.01
CA VAL A 174 -2.23 -13.77 10.87
C VAL A 174 -3.02 -14.46 9.75
N GLY A 175 -2.41 -15.43 9.06
CA GLY A 175 -3.00 -16.14 7.93
C GLY A 175 -2.87 -15.40 6.60
N LEU A 176 -2.16 -14.28 6.52
CA LEU A 176 -1.97 -13.51 5.28
C LEU A 176 -0.69 -13.91 4.55
N HIS A 177 -0.70 -13.72 3.23
CA HIS A 177 0.46 -13.93 2.36
C HIS A 177 1.39 -12.72 2.36
N GLY A 178 2.71 -12.90 2.31
CA GLY A 178 3.70 -11.79 2.29
C GLY A 178 3.52 -10.77 1.17
N ARG A 179 2.94 -11.15 0.01
CA ARG A 179 2.57 -10.19 -1.04
C ARG A 179 1.52 -9.15 -0.60
N SER A 180 0.77 -9.44 0.47
CA SER A 180 -0.20 -8.51 1.09
C SER A 180 0.49 -7.36 1.83
N ALA A 181 1.77 -7.51 2.18
CA ALA A 181 2.52 -6.46 2.85
C ALA A 181 2.67 -5.21 1.97
N MET A 182 2.98 -5.38 0.67
CA MET A 182 3.16 -4.24 -0.24
C MET A 182 1.94 -3.28 -0.23
N PRO A 183 0.69 -3.76 -0.46
CA PRO A 183 -0.50 -2.91 -0.38
C PRO A 183 -0.74 -2.29 1.00
N MET A 184 -0.51 -3.03 2.09
CA MET A 184 -0.69 -2.53 3.47
C MET A 184 0.29 -1.41 3.81
N LEU A 185 1.54 -1.55 3.36
CA LEU A 185 2.58 -0.54 3.55
C LEU A 185 2.31 0.72 2.74
N LEU A 186 1.84 0.54 1.50
CA LEU A 186 1.38 1.63 0.66
C LEU A 186 0.19 2.39 1.29
N GLY A 187 -0.66 1.66 2.05
CA GLY A 187 -1.77 2.21 2.82
C GLY A 187 -1.40 3.22 3.90
N PHE A 188 -0.27 3.03 4.60
CA PHE A 188 0.24 4.02 5.56
C PHE A 188 0.57 5.37 4.90
N GLY A 189 0.97 5.35 3.64
CA GLY A 189 1.09 6.58 2.86
C GLY A 189 -0.30 7.10 2.51
N CYS A 190 -1.02 6.34 1.69
CA CYS A 190 -2.38 6.66 1.27
C CYS A 190 -3.21 5.39 1.06
N ASN A 191 -4.41 5.36 1.64
CA ASN A 191 -5.27 4.18 1.60
C ASN A 191 -5.83 3.87 0.21
N ILE A 192 -6.08 4.88 -0.62
CA ILE A 192 -6.60 4.70 -1.99
C ILE A 192 -5.64 3.86 -2.87
N PRO A 193 -4.37 4.26 -3.07
CA PRO A 193 -3.41 3.46 -3.82
C PRO A 193 -3.08 2.14 -3.13
N GLY A 194 -3.05 2.09 -1.79
CA GLY A 194 -2.90 0.82 -1.05
C GLY A 194 -4.00 -0.19 -1.38
N ILE A 195 -5.27 0.24 -1.41
CA ILE A 195 -6.39 -0.61 -1.80
C ILE A 195 -6.28 -1.00 -3.29
N MET A 196 -5.91 -0.07 -4.18
CA MET A 196 -5.72 -0.38 -5.60
C MET A 196 -4.59 -1.40 -5.84
N ALA A 197 -3.50 -1.31 -5.07
CA ALA A 197 -2.38 -2.24 -5.15
C ALA A 197 -2.76 -3.67 -4.75
N CYS A 198 -3.83 -3.87 -3.97
CA CYS A 198 -4.33 -5.20 -3.62
C CYS A 198 -4.70 -6.04 -4.86
N ARG A 199 -4.91 -5.44 -6.03
CA ARG A 199 -5.19 -6.16 -7.29
C ARG A 199 -4.07 -7.11 -7.73
N THR A 200 -2.84 -6.91 -7.24
CA THR A 200 -1.68 -7.77 -7.54
C THR A 200 -1.66 -9.07 -6.72
N ILE A 201 -2.55 -9.20 -5.73
CA ILE A 201 -2.70 -10.40 -4.91
C ILE A 201 -3.55 -11.41 -5.69
N GLU A 202 -2.94 -12.56 -6.03
CA GLU A 202 -3.57 -13.65 -6.79
C GLU A 202 -4.71 -14.32 -6.02
N ASN A 203 -4.46 -14.63 -4.73
CA ASN A 203 -5.47 -15.24 -3.88
C ASN A 203 -6.55 -14.22 -3.51
N ARG A 204 -7.79 -14.51 -3.93
CA ARG A 204 -8.95 -13.66 -3.63
C ARG A 204 -9.16 -13.45 -2.13
N ARG A 205 -8.92 -14.46 -1.28
CA ARG A 205 -9.14 -14.37 0.18
C ARG A 205 -8.17 -13.40 0.83
N ASP A 206 -6.90 -13.50 0.49
CA ASP A 206 -5.87 -12.59 0.95
C ASP A 206 -6.17 -11.18 0.44
N ARG A 207 -6.49 -11.04 -0.85
CA ARG A 207 -6.84 -9.76 -1.48
C ARG A 207 -7.97 -9.03 -0.76
N MET A 208 -9.08 -9.73 -0.49
CA MET A 208 -10.24 -9.13 0.19
C MET A 208 -9.90 -8.74 1.63
N THR A 209 -9.16 -9.60 2.34
CA THR A 209 -8.74 -9.30 3.71
C THR A 209 -7.84 -8.06 3.74
N THR A 210 -6.86 -7.97 2.83
CA THR A 210 -5.97 -6.82 2.73
C THR A 210 -6.73 -5.53 2.42
N MET A 211 -7.71 -5.56 1.51
CA MET A 211 -8.56 -4.40 1.21
C MET A 211 -9.35 -3.92 2.44
N LEU A 212 -9.87 -4.84 3.26
CA LEU A 212 -10.64 -4.50 4.46
C LEU A 212 -9.77 -4.04 5.62
N VAL A 213 -8.52 -4.50 5.68
CA VAL A 213 -7.57 -4.13 6.73
C VAL A 213 -6.88 -2.79 6.44
N ASN A 214 -6.69 -2.46 5.16
CA ASN A 214 -5.98 -1.24 4.77
C ASN A 214 -6.53 0.05 5.42
N PRO A 215 -7.86 0.27 5.50
CA PRO A 215 -8.41 1.44 6.18
C PRO A 215 -8.02 1.59 7.65
N PHE A 216 -7.57 0.54 8.34
CA PHE A 216 -7.05 0.64 9.71
C PHE A 216 -5.61 1.17 9.77
N MET A 217 -4.91 1.21 8.63
CA MET A 217 -3.64 1.93 8.51
C MET A 217 -3.91 3.43 8.49
N SER A 218 -3.30 4.15 9.43
CA SER A 218 -3.39 5.60 9.51
C SER A 218 -2.58 6.23 8.38
N CYS A 219 -3.27 6.85 7.42
CA CYS A 219 -2.66 7.61 6.34
C CYS A 219 -2.42 9.08 6.72
N GLY A 220 -1.59 9.78 5.95
CA GLY A 220 -1.26 11.20 6.19
C GLY A 220 -2.48 12.13 6.29
N ALA A 221 -3.59 11.81 5.62
CA ALA A 221 -4.83 12.58 5.70
C ALA A 221 -5.53 12.53 7.08
N ARG A 222 -5.22 11.54 7.93
CA ARG A 222 -5.74 11.48 9.31
C ARG A 222 -4.91 12.28 10.29
N LEU A 223 -3.67 12.59 9.94
CA LEU A 223 -2.73 13.27 10.81
C LEU A 223 -3.22 14.66 11.25
N PRO A 224 -3.83 15.52 10.41
CA PRO A 224 -4.38 16.80 10.86
C PRO A 224 -5.44 16.66 11.95
N ILE A 225 -6.32 15.66 11.83
CA ILE A 225 -7.36 15.38 12.83
C ILE A 225 -6.71 14.89 14.13
N TYR A 226 -5.71 14.00 14.04
CA TYR A 226 -4.98 13.55 15.23
C TYR A 226 -4.24 14.70 15.90
N LEU A 227 -3.58 15.58 15.14
CA LEU A 227 -2.90 16.76 15.65
C LEU A 227 -3.86 17.73 16.32
N MET A 228 -5.03 17.96 15.72
CA MET A 228 -6.07 18.81 16.31
C MET A 228 -6.53 18.24 17.65
N LEU A 229 -6.95 16.97 17.70
CA LEU A 229 -7.48 16.34 18.91
C LEU A 229 -6.41 16.17 20.00
N VAL A 230 -5.23 15.67 19.63
CA VAL A 230 -4.13 15.50 20.58
C VAL A 230 -3.62 16.87 21.04
N GLY A 231 -3.64 17.87 20.17
CA GLY A 231 -3.26 19.24 20.50
C GLY A 231 -4.19 19.88 21.51
N THR A 232 -5.49 19.63 21.41
CA THR A 232 -6.49 20.15 22.35
C THR A 232 -6.50 19.41 23.69
N PHE A 233 -6.36 18.08 23.69
CA PHE A 233 -6.51 17.27 24.91
C PHE A 233 -5.19 16.92 25.61
N PHE A 234 -4.07 16.85 24.88
CA PHE A 234 -2.78 16.32 25.37
C PHE A 234 -1.59 17.20 24.91
N ALA A 235 -1.69 18.51 25.12
CA ALA A 235 -0.71 19.50 24.68
C ALA A 235 0.74 19.21 25.09
N ALA A 236 0.97 18.63 26.28
CA ALA A 236 2.32 18.34 26.79
C ALA A 236 2.97 17.09 26.18
N HIS A 237 2.19 16.16 25.60
CA HIS A 237 2.68 14.84 25.14
C HIS A 237 2.19 14.51 23.73
N GLN A 238 2.09 15.51 22.85
CA GLN A 238 1.47 15.34 21.53
C GLN A 238 2.15 14.25 20.69
N GLY A 239 3.49 14.28 20.63
CA GLY A 239 4.26 13.29 19.86
C GLY A 239 4.07 11.86 20.34
N THR A 240 4.07 11.63 21.67
CA THR A 240 3.89 10.30 22.26
C THR A 240 2.47 9.76 22.00
N MET A 241 1.45 10.62 22.07
CA MET A 241 0.07 10.23 21.82
C MET A 241 -0.18 9.90 20.34
N ILE A 242 0.36 10.69 19.42
CA ILE A 242 0.28 10.40 17.97
C ILE A 242 1.01 9.09 17.66
N PHE A 243 2.22 8.90 18.19
CA PHE A 243 2.94 7.64 18.04
C PHE A 243 2.12 6.45 18.58
N GLY A 244 1.52 6.60 19.76
CA GLY A 244 0.62 5.61 20.35
C GLY A 244 -0.58 5.28 19.45
N LEU A 245 -1.25 6.29 18.88
CA LEU A 245 -2.36 6.11 17.94
C LEU A 245 -1.94 5.35 16.69
N TYR A 246 -0.75 5.63 16.15
CA TYR A 246 -0.21 4.87 15.01
C TYR A 246 0.03 3.42 15.41
N VAL A 247 0.71 3.15 16.53
CA VAL A 247 0.95 1.78 17.01
C VAL A 247 -0.36 1.04 17.25
N ILE A 248 -1.35 1.66 17.89
CA ILE A 248 -2.68 1.09 18.09
C ILE A 248 -3.34 0.78 16.74
N GLY A 249 -3.25 1.68 15.75
CA GLY A 249 -3.75 1.44 14.40
C GLY A 249 -3.14 0.19 13.75
N ILE A 250 -1.82 -0.01 13.88
CA ILE A 250 -1.14 -1.22 13.41
C ILE A 250 -1.65 -2.47 14.12
N LEU A 251 -1.78 -2.41 15.45
CA LEU A 251 -2.25 -3.53 16.26
C LEU A 251 -3.70 -3.90 15.91
N VAL A 252 -4.57 -2.91 15.73
CA VAL A 252 -5.96 -3.10 15.30
C VAL A 252 -6.00 -3.68 13.89
N ALA A 253 -5.19 -3.18 12.96
CA ALA A 253 -5.12 -3.72 11.60
C ALA A 253 -4.72 -5.21 11.61
N ILE A 254 -3.71 -5.58 12.39
CA ILE A 254 -3.27 -6.98 12.57
C ILE A 254 -4.37 -7.82 13.23
N GLY A 255 -5.03 -7.29 14.27
CA GLY A 255 -6.14 -7.96 14.95
C GLY A 255 -7.34 -8.20 14.05
N MET A 256 -7.71 -7.21 13.24
CA MET A 256 -8.80 -7.31 12.25
C MET A 256 -8.44 -8.28 11.13
N ALA A 257 -7.19 -8.28 10.66
CA ALA A 257 -6.70 -9.28 9.70
C ALA A 257 -6.83 -10.71 10.25
N TRP A 258 -6.45 -10.93 11.50
CA TRP A 258 -6.60 -12.22 12.18
C TRP A 258 -8.07 -12.61 12.32
N LEU A 259 -8.92 -11.68 12.76
CA LEU A 259 -10.36 -11.89 12.89
C LEU A 259 -11.00 -12.27 11.55
N PHE A 260 -10.70 -11.53 10.48
CA PHE A 260 -11.25 -11.78 9.15
C PHE A 260 -10.78 -13.11 8.55
N ARG A 261 -9.51 -13.51 8.77
CA ARG A 261 -9.03 -14.83 8.32
C ARG A 261 -9.59 -15.98 9.16
N GLY A 262 -9.86 -15.75 10.44
CA GLY A 262 -10.51 -16.72 11.33
C GLY A 262 -12.01 -16.90 11.06
N THR A 263 -12.72 -15.86 10.65
CA THR A 263 -14.19 -15.85 10.53
C THR A 263 -14.68 -15.86 9.09
N LEU A 264 -14.39 -14.79 8.33
CA LEU A 264 -14.98 -14.49 7.02
C LEU A 264 -14.28 -15.19 5.85
N PHE A 265 -12.95 -15.30 5.90
CA PHE A 265 -12.13 -15.78 4.79
C PHE A 265 -11.22 -16.94 5.20
N LYS A 266 -11.79 -18.05 5.69
CA LYS A 266 -11.03 -19.24 6.13
C LYS A 266 -10.23 -19.87 4.99
N GLY A 267 -9.08 -20.49 5.31
CA GLY A 267 -8.29 -21.33 4.40
C GLY A 267 -6.79 -21.07 4.48
N GLU A 268 -5.98 -22.00 3.97
CA GLU A 268 -4.51 -21.92 4.06
C GLU A 268 -3.94 -20.76 3.24
N ALA A 269 -2.82 -20.21 3.71
CA ALA A 269 -2.06 -19.22 2.94
C ALA A 269 -1.35 -19.91 1.76
N ALA A 270 -1.33 -19.27 0.61
CA ALA A 270 -0.65 -19.81 -0.57
C ALA A 270 0.86 -20.03 -0.30
N PRO A 271 1.52 -21.04 -0.92
CA PRO A 271 2.96 -21.23 -0.80
C PRO A 271 3.71 -20.00 -1.32
N PHE A 272 4.55 -19.40 -0.47
CA PHE A 272 5.33 -18.21 -0.83
C PHE A 272 6.61 -18.62 -1.55
N VAL A 273 6.59 -18.63 -2.88
CA VAL A 273 7.80 -18.66 -3.71
C VAL A 273 7.93 -17.29 -4.36
N MET A 274 8.89 -16.50 -3.90
CA MET A 274 9.22 -15.20 -4.48
C MET A 274 10.68 -15.23 -4.92
N GLU A 275 10.90 -15.14 -6.22
CA GLU A 275 12.22 -14.81 -6.76
C GLU A 275 12.53 -13.37 -6.35
N LEU A 276 13.57 -13.17 -5.53
CA LEU A 276 13.98 -11.82 -5.14
C LEU A 276 14.58 -11.12 -6.36
N PRO A 277 14.00 -9.99 -6.83
CA PRO A 277 14.57 -9.26 -7.96
C PRO A 277 15.94 -8.68 -7.58
N PRO A 278 16.90 -8.55 -8.50
CA PRO A 278 18.18 -7.90 -8.19
C PRO A 278 17.97 -6.41 -7.84
N TYR A 279 18.87 -5.84 -7.03
CA TYR A 279 18.88 -4.38 -6.81
C TYR A 279 19.13 -3.66 -8.12
N ARG A 280 18.30 -2.66 -8.42
CA ARG A 280 18.45 -1.79 -9.59
C ARG A 280 18.61 -0.36 -9.10
N VAL A 281 19.40 0.43 -9.82
CA VAL A 281 19.44 1.88 -9.58
C VAL A 281 18.15 2.46 -10.15
N PRO A 282 17.29 3.08 -9.33
CA PRO A 282 16.02 3.60 -9.82
C PRO A 282 16.28 4.76 -10.79
N ARG A 283 15.56 4.77 -11.90
CA ARG A 283 15.65 5.86 -12.89
C ARG A 283 14.67 6.95 -12.49
N LEU A 284 15.19 8.16 -12.25
CA LEU A 284 14.37 9.30 -11.85
C LEU A 284 13.23 9.60 -12.86
N ALA A 285 13.48 9.40 -14.15
CA ALA A 285 12.47 9.57 -15.19
C ALA A 285 11.29 8.59 -15.04
N GLU A 286 11.56 7.33 -14.69
CA GLU A 286 10.52 6.31 -14.47
C GLU A 286 9.73 6.63 -13.21
N ALA A 287 10.41 7.03 -12.13
CA ALA A 287 9.76 7.45 -10.90
C ALA A 287 8.86 8.69 -11.08
N LEU A 288 9.29 9.68 -11.88
CA LEU A 288 8.47 10.85 -12.21
C LEU A 288 7.26 10.50 -13.08
N LEU A 289 7.44 9.60 -14.04
CA LEU A 289 6.34 9.11 -14.88
C LEU A 289 5.30 8.38 -14.02
N HIS A 290 5.73 7.46 -13.16
CA HIS A 290 4.85 6.72 -12.26
C HIS A 290 4.17 7.63 -11.23
N MET A 291 4.88 8.62 -10.70
CA MET A 291 4.29 9.68 -9.87
C MET A 291 3.14 10.36 -10.62
N TRP A 292 3.38 10.81 -11.87
CA TRP A 292 2.37 11.51 -12.66
C TRP A 292 1.18 10.63 -13.01
N GLU A 293 1.41 9.39 -13.44
CA GLU A 293 0.34 8.44 -13.78
C GLU A 293 -0.56 8.11 -12.58
N ARG A 294 0.06 7.77 -11.43
CA ARG A 294 -0.65 7.42 -10.20
C ARG A 294 -1.35 8.65 -9.63
N GLY A 295 -0.67 9.80 -9.62
CA GLY A 295 -1.21 11.08 -9.16
C GLY A 295 -2.39 11.57 -10.00
N LYS A 296 -2.31 11.48 -11.34
CA LYS A 296 -3.44 11.80 -12.24
C LYS A 296 -4.65 10.91 -11.97
N TRP A 297 -4.44 9.60 -11.82
CA TRP A 297 -5.54 8.67 -11.51
C TRP A 297 -6.18 8.97 -10.14
N PHE A 298 -5.37 9.33 -9.16
CA PHE A 298 -5.85 9.79 -7.86
C PHE A 298 -6.72 11.05 -8.01
N LEU A 299 -6.25 12.07 -8.72
CA LEU A 299 -7.00 13.33 -8.94
C LEU A 299 -8.34 13.08 -9.62
N ILE A 300 -8.38 12.26 -10.68
CA ILE A 300 -9.62 11.98 -11.40
C ILE A 300 -10.60 11.20 -10.51
N ARG A 301 -10.17 10.12 -9.85
CA ARG A 301 -11.11 9.29 -9.09
C ARG A 301 -11.49 9.89 -7.74
N ALA A 302 -10.51 10.28 -6.93
CA ALA A 302 -10.77 10.85 -5.61
C ALA A 302 -11.36 12.25 -5.74
N GLY A 303 -10.83 13.09 -6.64
CA GLY A 303 -11.30 14.44 -6.85
C GLY A 303 -12.76 14.50 -7.30
N THR A 304 -13.19 13.65 -8.24
CA THR A 304 -14.61 13.62 -8.67
C THR A 304 -15.55 13.20 -7.54
N ILE A 305 -15.17 12.18 -6.75
CA ILE A 305 -16.01 11.73 -5.62
C ILE A 305 -16.08 12.82 -4.54
N ILE A 306 -14.95 13.43 -4.17
CA ILE A 306 -14.93 14.46 -3.14
C ILE A 306 -15.67 15.71 -3.62
N PHE A 307 -15.51 16.12 -4.87
CA PHE A 307 -16.25 17.24 -5.47
C PHE A 307 -17.76 17.07 -5.33
N VAL A 308 -18.28 15.89 -5.68
CA VAL A 308 -19.71 15.59 -5.56
C VAL A 308 -20.15 15.64 -4.09
N ILE A 309 -19.41 15.03 -3.17
CA ILE A 309 -19.75 15.02 -1.74
C ILE A 309 -19.73 16.43 -1.16
N VAL A 310 -18.72 17.23 -1.48
CA VAL A 310 -18.58 18.62 -1.04
C VAL A 310 -19.77 19.47 -1.48
N ILE A 311 -20.20 19.35 -2.75
CA ILE A 311 -21.37 20.08 -3.24
C ILE A 311 -22.64 19.64 -2.52
N VAL A 312 -22.80 18.32 -2.27
CA VAL A 312 -23.97 17.81 -1.54
C VAL A 312 -23.98 18.32 -0.10
N ILE A 313 -22.84 18.27 0.61
CA ILE A 313 -22.71 18.77 1.98
C ILE A 313 -23.01 20.27 2.01
N TRP A 314 -22.40 21.05 1.11
CA TRP A 314 -22.67 22.48 0.98
C TRP A 314 -24.15 22.77 0.74
N ALA A 315 -24.81 22.02 -0.15
CA ALA A 315 -26.23 22.22 -0.45
C ALA A 315 -27.11 21.89 0.77
N LEU A 316 -26.77 20.86 1.53
CA LEU A 316 -27.46 20.52 2.77
C LEU A 316 -27.27 21.60 3.84
N ASP A 317 -26.09 22.23 3.87
CA ASP A 317 -25.74 23.25 4.86
C ASP A 317 -26.47 24.55 4.56
N TYR A 318 -26.40 24.97 3.29
CA TYR A 318 -27.08 26.15 2.78
C TYR A 318 -28.60 26.12 3.00
N ASN A 319 -29.23 24.94 2.90
CA ASN A 319 -30.66 24.77 3.14
C ASN A 319 -31.02 24.50 4.62
N GLY A 320 -30.04 24.46 5.52
CA GLY A 320 -30.24 24.19 6.95
C GLY A 320 -30.72 22.77 7.26
N TRP A 321 -30.57 21.82 6.34
CA TRP A 321 -30.99 20.42 6.52
C TRP A 321 -29.97 19.59 7.28
N LEU A 322 -28.74 20.09 7.41
CA LEU A 322 -27.65 19.44 8.12
C LEU A 322 -27.90 19.28 9.62
N GLU A 323 -28.45 20.29 10.29
CA GLU A 323 -28.76 20.22 11.73
C GLU A 323 -29.86 19.20 12.08
N PRO A 324 -31.02 19.15 11.37
CA PRO A 324 -32.03 18.11 11.59
C PRO A 324 -31.51 16.68 11.37
N ILE A 325 -30.70 16.48 10.32
CA ILE A 325 -30.09 15.18 10.01
C ILE A 325 -29.09 14.79 11.10
N GLY A 326 -28.25 15.74 11.53
CA GLY A 326 -27.30 15.56 12.63
C GLY A 326 -27.98 15.15 13.93
N LYS A 327 -29.07 15.82 14.32
CA LYS A 327 -29.86 15.47 15.50
C LYS A 327 -30.51 14.09 15.41
N ALA A 328 -30.88 13.64 14.21
CA ALA A 328 -31.43 12.30 14.00
C ALA A 328 -30.38 11.20 14.16
N ILE A 329 -29.12 11.47 13.79
CA ILE A 329 -28.01 10.51 13.82
C ILE A 329 -27.26 10.53 15.16
N ALA A 330 -27.22 11.68 15.84
CA ALA A 330 -26.55 11.86 17.14
C ALA A 330 -26.82 10.78 18.21
N PRO A 331 -28.02 10.19 18.35
CA PRO A 331 -28.28 9.12 19.31
C PRO A 331 -27.44 7.86 19.07
N ILE A 332 -27.07 7.60 17.81
CA ILE A 332 -26.24 6.44 17.43
C ILE A 332 -24.82 6.60 17.97
N PHE A 333 -24.30 7.83 17.99
CA PHE A 333 -22.94 8.14 18.44
C PHE A 333 -22.85 8.58 19.91
N ALA A 334 -23.98 8.75 20.59
CA ALA A 334 -24.05 9.02 22.02
C ALA A 334 -23.25 8.03 22.90
N PRO A 335 -23.22 6.69 22.64
CA PRO A 335 -22.41 5.75 23.40
C PRO A 335 -20.89 5.99 23.29
N CYS A 336 -20.46 6.66 22.21
CA CYS A 336 -19.07 7.03 21.98
C CYS A 336 -18.72 8.43 22.49
N GLY A 337 -19.65 9.13 23.15
CA GLY A 337 -19.45 10.49 23.65
C GLY A 337 -19.74 11.61 22.65
N PHE A 338 -20.26 11.30 21.46
CA PHE A 338 -20.60 12.27 20.40
C PHE A 338 -22.13 12.43 20.27
N GLY A 339 -22.81 12.75 21.37
CA GLY A 339 -24.27 12.92 21.40
C GLY A 339 -24.78 14.27 20.87
N GLU A 340 -23.88 15.16 20.45
CA GLU A 340 -24.19 16.45 19.86
C GLU A 340 -24.30 16.36 18.33
N TRP A 341 -25.08 17.24 17.71
CA TRP A 341 -25.33 17.17 16.26
C TRP A 341 -24.10 17.55 15.42
N GLN A 342 -23.26 18.47 15.90
CA GLN A 342 -22.04 18.91 15.19
C GLN A 342 -21.03 17.77 15.01
N PRO A 343 -20.61 17.03 16.06
CA PRO A 343 -19.73 15.89 15.88
C PRO A 343 -20.41 14.73 15.13
N ALA A 344 -21.72 14.52 15.25
CA ALA A 344 -22.43 13.49 14.50
C ALA A 344 -22.47 13.75 12.97
N VAL A 345 -22.38 15.02 12.57
CA VAL A 345 -22.29 15.48 11.19
C VAL A 345 -20.85 15.52 10.66
N GLY A 346 -19.89 15.83 11.53
CA GLY A 346 -18.47 15.93 11.18
C GLY A 346 -17.74 14.58 11.08
N ILE A 347 -18.36 13.50 11.57
CA ILE A 347 -17.91 12.10 11.42
C ILE A 347 -18.42 11.53 10.10
#